data_AF-T0M142-F1
#
_entry.id   AF-T0M142-F1
#
_cell.length_a   1.000
_cell.length_b   1.000
_cell.length_c   1.000
_cell.angle_alpha   90.00
_cell.angle_beta   90.00
_cell.angle_gamma   90.00
#
_symmetry.space_group_name_H-M   'P 1'
#
loop_
_entity.id
_entity.type
_entity.pdbx_description
1 polymer ?
#
loop_
_entity_poly.entity_id
_entity_poly.type
_entity_poly.pdbx_seq_one_letter_code
_entity_poly.pdbx_strand_id
1 'polypeptide(L)'
;MDHKILILTHIKSEITLLEALIYTNATQANQPGLPSTGSMETLVIFLAIIAIIVARRIARGIYGRRYSTGRVLFLPVFYVLLTLVFVIFLNLGDTDIYYTLLLIPAGAVVGLRIGGGISFFMKNGEVYYRRSPAILIIWLASYVSRILLEVLYPTNRTIAFAVDVVLALTAGLIIGEAVHLIQGRRSFNPAPEKEEDRFVINQ
;
A
#
# COMPACT_ATOMS: atom_id res chain seq x y z
N MET A 1 40.85 16.52 55.35
CA MET A 1 40.36 15.31 54.66
C MET A 1 39.27 15.77 53.71
N ASP A 2 39.58 15.76 52.42
CA ASP A 2 39.03 16.72 51.46
C ASP A 2 37.59 16.45 51.05
N HIS A 3 36.76 17.49 51.15
CA HIS A 3 35.37 17.54 50.67
C HIS A 3 35.24 17.11 49.18
N LYS A 4 36.32 17.25 48.40
CA LYS A 4 36.41 16.77 47.01
C LYS A 4 36.36 15.25 46.89
N ILE A 5 36.93 14.51 47.84
CA ILE A 5 36.94 13.04 47.83
C ILE A 5 35.52 12.50 48.03
N LEU A 6 34.75 13.13 48.92
CA LEU A 6 33.37 12.74 49.24
C LEU A 6 32.41 12.96 48.05
N ILE A 7 32.60 14.07 47.31
CA ILE A 7 31.84 14.35 46.09
C ILE A 7 32.19 13.33 44.99
N LEU A 8 33.47 13.01 44.81
CA LEU A 8 33.91 12.05 43.80
C LEU A 8 33.43 10.61 44.09
N THR A 9 33.36 10.21 45.37
CA THR A 9 32.79 8.91 45.74
C THR A 9 31.28 8.84 45.48
N HIS A 10 30.55 9.93 45.70
CA HIS A 10 29.12 9.97 45.46
C HIS A 10 28.79 9.90 43.96
N ILE A 11 29.49 10.70 43.14
CA ILE A 11 29.32 10.67 41.67
C ILE A 11 29.65 9.29 41.11
N LYS A 12 30.72 8.63 41.58
CA LYS A 12 31.05 7.27 41.14
C LYS A 12 29.95 6.27 41.47
N SER A 13 29.35 6.36 42.66
CA SER A 13 28.26 5.45 43.06
C SER A 13 27.00 5.62 42.19
N GLU A 14 26.66 6.86 41.80
CA GLU A 14 25.53 7.12 40.91
C GLU A 14 25.77 6.62 39.48
N ILE A 15 27.00 6.78 38.98
CA ILE A 15 27.38 6.23 37.66
C ILE A 15 27.29 4.70 37.67
N THR A 16 27.78 4.03 38.71
CA THR A 16 27.65 2.56 38.82
C THR A 16 26.20 2.11 38.89
N LEU A 17 25.32 2.86 39.57
CA LEU A 17 23.89 2.57 39.62
C LEU A 17 23.22 2.76 38.25
N LEU A 18 23.58 3.81 37.51
CA LEU A 18 23.08 4.04 36.15
C LEU A 18 23.53 2.94 35.19
N GLU A 19 24.79 2.52 35.26
CA GLU A 19 25.30 1.40 34.47
C GLU A 19 24.56 0.10 34.78
N ALA A 20 24.37 -0.23 36.06
CA ALA A 20 23.62 -1.42 36.48
C ALA A 20 22.17 -1.41 35.98
N LEU A 21 21.53 -0.23 35.96
CA LEU A 21 20.15 -0.06 35.48
C LEU A 21 20.06 -0.21 33.96
N ILE A 22 21.05 0.31 33.22
CA ILE A 22 21.16 0.12 31.76
C ILE A 22 21.39 -1.35 31.41
N TYR A 23 22.30 -2.05 32.12
CA TYR A 23 22.56 -3.47 31.88
C TYR A 23 21.35 -4.36 32.20
N THR A 24 20.59 -4.04 33.25
CA THR A 24 19.36 -4.78 33.60
C THR A 24 18.28 -4.62 32.54
N ASN A 25 18.11 -3.41 32.00
CA ASN A 25 17.16 -3.16 30.90
C ASN A 25 17.61 -3.82 29.58
N ALA A 26 18.90 -3.84 29.30
CA ALA A 26 19.45 -4.49 28.10
C ALA A 26 19.32 -6.02 28.14
N THR A 27 19.36 -6.64 29.32
CA THR A 27 19.19 -8.09 29.47
C THR A 27 17.72 -8.53 29.43
N GLN A 28 16.77 -7.70 29.85
CA GLN A 28 15.34 -7.97 29.67
C GLN A 28 14.89 -7.87 28.19
N ALA A 29 15.57 -7.06 27.38
CA ALA A 29 15.29 -6.95 25.93
C ALA A 29 15.74 -8.17 25.11
N ASN A 30 16.52 -9.10 25.69
CA ASN A 30 17.15 -10.21 24.99
C ASN A 30 16.74 -11.60 25.52
N GLN A 31 15.59 -11.74 26.19
CA GLN A 31 15.06 -13.07 26.54
C GLN A 31 14.39 -13.72 25.32
N PRO A 32 14.93 -14.84 24.78
CA PRO A 32 14.29 -15.56 23.70
C PRO A 32 13.27 -16.53 24.28
N GLY A 33 11.99 -16.19 24.20
CA GLY A 33 10.93 -17.16 24.49
C GLY A 33 9.70 -16.59 25.16
N LEU A 34 8.97 -15.73 24.47
CA LEU A 34 7.50 -15.66 24.40
C LEU A 34 7.18 -14.39 23.60
N PRO A 35 6.38 -14.47 22.52
CA PRO A 35 5.92 -13.27 21.84
C PRO A 35 5.21 -12.40 22.89
N SER A 36 5.74 -11.20 23.15
CA SER A 36 5.12 -10.25 24.05
C SER A 36 3.66 -10.06 23.61
N THR A 37 2.72 -9.94 24.55
CA THR A 37 1.29 -9.75 24.23
C THR A 37 1.08 -8.59 23.23
N GLY A 38 1.94 -7.56 23.31
CA GLY A 38 1.98 -6.46 22.36
C GLY A 38 2.33 -6.87 20.91
N SER A 39 3.11 -7.94 20.68
CA SER A 39 3.42 -8.44 19.33
C SER A 39 2.21 -9.10 18.65
N MET A 40 1.41 -9.85 19.41
CA MET A 40 0.18 -10.47 18.90
C MET A 40 -0.91 -9.42 18.65
N GLU A 41 -1.07 -8.46 19.57
CA GLU A 41 -1.99 -7.33 19.39
C GLU A 41 -1.63 -6.50 18.16
N THR A 42 -0.33 -6.20 17.96
CA THR A 42 0.16 -5.46 16.79
C THR A 42 -0.13 -6.21 15.48
N LEU A 43 0.12 -7.53 15.46
CA LEU A 43 -0.18 -8.35 14.29
C LEU A 43 -1.67 -8.38 13.97
N VAL A 44 -2.54 -8.54 14.98
CA VAL A 44 -4.00 -8.54 14.79
C VAL A 44 -4.47 -7.19 14.24
N ILE A 45 -4.00 -6.08 14.81
CA ILE A 45 -4.32 -4.73 14.32
C ILE A 45 -3.86 -4.55 12.88
N PHE A 46 -2.63 -4.97 12.56
CA PHE A 46 -2.08 -4.90 11.20
C PHE A 46 -2.93 -5.68 10.19
N LEU A 47 -3.30 -6.92 10.51
CA LEU A 47 -4.17 -7.74 9.67
C LEU A 47 -5.57 -7.13 9.51
N ALA A 48 -6.12 -6.56 10.58
CA ALA A 48 -7.41 -5.86 10.51
C ALA A 48 -7.36 -4.64 9.58
N ILE A 49 -6.29 -3.84 9.64
CA ILE A 49 -6.08 -2.70 8.74
C ILE A 49 -6.00 -3.17 7.29
N ILE A 50 -5.23 -4.22 7.00
CA ILE A 50 -5.12 -4.83 5.67
C ILE A 50 -6.51 -5.28 5.18
N ALA A 51 -7.24 -6.02 6.00
CA ALA A 51 -8.57 -6.52 5.66
C ALA A 51 -9.53 -5.37 5.32
N ILE A 52 -9.52 -4.29 6.10
CA ILE A 52 -10.35 -3.09 5.84
C ILE A 52 -9.95 -2.43 4.52
N ILE A 53 -8.65 -2.29 4.24
CA ILE A 53 -8.16 -1.69 2.99
C ILE A 53 -8.61 -2.52 1.78
N VAL A 54 -8.42 -3.85 1.85
CA VAL A 54 -8.81 -4.80 0.80
C VAL A 54 -10.33 -4.76 0.59
N ALA A 55 -11.12 -4.91 1.65
CA ALA A 55 -12.58 -4.91 1.58
C ALA A 55 -13.11 -3.60 0.98
N ARG A 56 -12.59 -2.45 1.44
CA ARG A 56 -12.97 -1.13 0.88
C ARG A 56 -12.58 -0.99 -0.58
N ARG A 57 -11.48 -1.59 -1.03
CA ARG A 57 -11.06 -1.50 -2.44
C ARG A 57 -11.91 -2.41 -3.32
N ILE A 58 -12.20 -3.63 -2.88
CA ILE A 58 -13.07 -4.57 -3.59
C ILE A 58 -14.49 -3.99 -3.70
N ALA A 59 -15.07 -3.54 -2.60
CA ALA A 59 -16.40 -2.93 -2.59
C ALA A 59 -16.49 -1.77 -3.59
N ARG A 60 -15.50 -0.85 -3.58
CA ARG A 60 -15.46 0.28 -4.53
C ARG A 60 -15.21 -0.15 -5.98
N GLY A 61 -14.54 -1.29 -6.21
CA GLY A 61 -14.35 -1.85 -7.54
C GLY A 61 -15.63 -2.44 -8.13
N ILE A 62 -16.42 -3.14 -7.31
CA ILE A 62 -17.64 -3.87 -7.72
C ILE A 62 -18.86 -2.95 -7.79
N TYR A 63 -19.16 -2.20 -6.71
CA TYR A 63 -20.32 -1.30 -6.67
C TYR A 63 -20.13 -0.05 -7.53
N GLY A 64 -18.90 0.17 -7.99
CA GLY A 64 -18.51 1.33 -8.76
C GLY A 64 -18.34 2.58 -7.92
N ARG A 65 -17.82 3.63 -8.56
CA ARG A 65 -17.56 4.91 -7.93
C ARG A 65 -17.88 6.04 -8.89
N ARG A 66 -18.32 7.18 -8.36
CA ARG A 66 -18.51 8.40 -9.15
C ARG A 66 -17.22 8.71 -9.92
N TYR A 67 -17.37 8.96 -11.21
CA TYR A 67 -16.25 9.29 -12.08
C TYR A 67 -15.72 10.69 -11.77
N SER A 68 -14.39 10.79 -11.70
CA SER A 68 -13.65 12.06 -11.68
C SER A 68 -12.24 11.74 -12.14
N THR A 69 -11.70 12.53 -13.06
CA THR A 69 -10.36 12.30 -13.63
C THR A 69 -9.30 12.23 -12.53
N GLY A 70 -9.32 13.14 -11.56
CA GLY A 70 -8.39 13.13 -10.43
C GLY A 70 -8.49 11.86 -9.59
N ARG A 71 -9.70 11.32 -9.40
CA ARG A 71 -9.93 10.09 -8.64
C ARG A 71 -9.48 8.83 -9.38
N VAL A 72 -9.59 8.83 -10.70
CA VAL A 72 -9.09 7.76 -11.57
C VAL A 72 -7.56 7.75 -11.56
N LEU A 73 -6.93 8.94 -11.60
CA LEU A 73 -5.47 9.09 -11.62
C LEU A 73 -4.80 8.98 -10.24
N PHE A 74 -5.51 9.25 -9.15
CA PHE A 74 -4.94 9.25 -7.81
C PHE A 74 -4.24 7.93 -7.46
N LEU A 75 -4.87 6.80 -7.77
CA LEU A 75 -4.32 5.50 -7.43
C LEU A 75 -3.07 5.14 -8.27
N PRO A 76 -3.06 5.27 -9.61
CA PRO A 76 -1.83 5.13 -10.39
C PRO A 76 -0.70 6.05 -9.90
N VAL A 77 -1.00 7.33 -9.67
CA VAL A 77 0.00 8.30 -9.17
C VAL A 77 0.56 7.86 -7.82
N PHE A 78 -0.31 7.45 -6.89
CA PHE A 78 0.13 6.95 -5.59
C PHE A 78 1.04 5.72 -5.73
N TYR A 79 0.71 4.78 -6.62
CA TYR A 79 1.52 3.59 -6.85
C TYR A 79 2.87 3.91 -7.50
N VAL A 80 2.91 4.84 -8.45
CA VAL A 80 4.17 5.31 -9.04
C VAL A 80 5.03 5.99 -7.99
N LEU A 81 4.45 6.91 -7.21
CA LEU A 81 5.18 7.57 -6.12
C LEU A 81 5.71 6.56 -5.11
N LEU A 82 4.90 5.58 -4.72
CA LEU A 82 5.32 4.50 -3.82
C LEU A 82 6.49 3.72 -4.44
N THR A 83 6.37 3.33 -5.70
CA THR A 83 7.45 2.64 -6.43
C THR A 83 8.72 3.47 -6.45
N LEU A 84 8.63 4.78 -6.76
CA LEU A 84 9.79 5.67 -6.77
C LEU A 84 10.41 5.79 -5.37
N VAL A 85 9.61 5.91 -4.32
CA VAL A 85 10.12 5.99 -2.94
C VAL A 85 10.87 4.70 -2.58
N PHE A 86 10.25 3.55 -2.75
CA PHE A 86 10.85 2.27 -2.34
C PHE A 86 12.04 1.89 -3.23
N VAL A 87 11.91 2.01 -4.55
CA VAL A 87 12.96 1.61 -5.48
C VAL A 87 14.13 2.60 -5.46
N ILE A 88 13.88 3.92 -5.48
CA ILE A 88 14.97 4.91 -5.58
C ILE A 88 15.60 5.16 -4.22
N PHE A 89 14.84 5.43 -3.16
CA PHE A 89 15.45 5.88 -1.89
C PHE A 89 16.08 4.74 -1.09
N LEU A 90 15.56 3.50 -1.19
CA LEU A 90 16.07 2.39 -0.39
C LEU A 90 17.19 1.59 -1.07
N ASN A 91 17.38 1.74 -2.39
CA ASN A 91 18.35 0.97 -3.16
C ASN A 91 19.38 1.83 -3.92
N LEU A 92 19.60 3.09 -3.51
CA LEU A 92 20.56 4.01 -4.15
C LEU A 92 21.93 3.32 -4.37
N GLY A 93 22.29 3.09 -5.64
CA GLY A 93 23.56 2.48 -6.04
C GLY A 93 23.44 1.09 -6.69
N ASP A 94 22.26 0.48 -6.67
CA ASP A 94 22.03 -0.79 -7.37
C ASP A 94 21.63 -0.57 -8.83
N THR A 95 22.27 -1.29 -9.76
CA THR A 95 21.96 -1.19 -11.20
C THR A 95 20.60 -1.81 -11.49
N ASP A 96 20.12 -2.71 -10.62
CA ASP A 96 18.86 -3.41 -10.80
C ASP A 96 17.62 -2.49 -10.72
N ILE A 97 17.78 -1.27 -10.19
CA ILE A 97 16.76 -0.21 -10.19
C ILE A 97 16.21 0.06 -11.59
N TYR A 98 17.09 0.14 -12.59
CA TYR A 98 16.68 0.51 -13.95
C TYR A 98 15.76 -0.56 -14.56
N TYR A 99 16.07 -1.84 -14.31
CA TYR A 99 15.22 -2.94 -14.78
C TYR A 99 13.85 -2.90 -14.11
N THR A 100 13.78 -2.65 -12.80
CA THR A 100 12.51 -2.53 -12.08
C THR A 100 11.66 -1.36 -12.60
N LEU A 101 12.27 -0.20 -12.90
CA LEU A 101 11.53 0.94 -13.46
C LEU A 101 11.01 0.67 -14.88
N LEU A 102 11.74 -0.09 -15.69
CA LEU A 102 11.28 -0.52 -17.03
C LEU A 102 10.05 -1.45 -16.97
N LEU A 103 9.77 -2.06 -15.82
CA LEU A 103 8.57 -2.86 -15.65
C LEU A 103 7.30 -2.01 -15.53
N ILE A 104 7.39 -0.73 -15.19
CA ILE A 104 6.22 0.16 -15.16
C ILE A 104 5.58 0.29 -16.55
N PRO A 105 6.31 0.69 -17.63
CA PRO A 105 5.72 0.74 -18.96
C PRO A 105 5.30 -0.65 -19.45
N ALA A 106 6.05 -1.72 -19.13
CA ALA A 106 5.65 -3.09 -19.50
C ALA A 106 4.31 -3.48 -18.86
N GLY A 107 4.14 -3.23 -17.56
CA GLY A 107 2.89 -3.44 -16.84
C GLY A 107 1.75 -2.60 -17.39
N ALA A 108 2.03 -1.36 -17.84
CA ALA A 108 1.03 -0.50 -18.48
C ALA A 108 0.53 -1.08 -19.80
N VAL A 109 1.41 -1.63 -20.63
CA VAL A 109 1.01 -2.33 -21.87
C VAL A 109 0.10 -3.52 -21.56
N VAL A 110 0.43 -4.31 -20.53
CA VAL A 110 -0.43 -5.43 -20.09
C VAL A 110 -1.77 -4.91 -19.59
N GLY A 111 -1.78 -3.86 -18.77
CA GLY A 111 -2.99 -3.22 -18.25
C GLY A 111 -3.89 -2.67 -19.36
N LEU A 112 -3.31 -2.14 -20.44
CA LEU A 112 -4.04 -1.72 -21.63
C LEU A 112 -4.66 -2.90 -22.40
N ARG A 113 -4.13 -4.12 -22.30
CA ARG A 113 -4.75 -5.28 -22.97
C ARG A 113 -5.90 -5.87 -22.16
N ILE A 114 -5.77 -5.94 -20.84
CA ILE A 114 -6.75 -6.61 -19.96
C ILE A 114 -7.72 -5.64 -19.27
N GLY A 115 -7.54 -4.33 -19.48
CA GLY A 115 -8.35 -3.27 -18.88
C GLY A 115 -9.76 -3.14 -19.43
N GLY A 116 -10.10 -3.82 -20.54
CA GLY A 116 -11.38 -3.65 -21.24
C GLY A 116 -12.66 -4.00 -20.45
N GLY A 117 -12.56 -4.69 -19.31
CA GLY A 117 -13.70 -5.07 -18.46
C GLY A 117 -14.34 -3.93 -17.66
N ILE A 118 -14.15 -2.68 -18.07
CA ILE A 118 -14.69 -1.49 -17.41
C ILE A 118 -16.12 -1.23 -17.90
N SER A 119 -17.01 -0.81 -16.99
CA SER A 119 -18.36 -0.38 -17.36
C SER A 119 -18.70 0.99 -16.75
N PHE A 120 -19.43 1.79 -17.51
CA PHE A 120 -19.96 3.08 -17.09
C PHE A 120 -21.47 2.99 -16.94
N PHE A 121 -22.02 3.67 -15.93
CA PHE A 121 -23.46 3.72 -15.68
C PHE A 121 -23.86 5.07 -15.09
N MET A 122 -25.12 5.45 -15.29
CA MET A 122 -25.71 6.64 -14.69
C MET A 122 -26.38 6.28 -13.36
N LYS A 123 -26.21 7.14 -12.35
CA LYS A 123 -26.96 7.06 -11.09
C LYS A 123 -27.20 8.47 -10.58
N ASN A 124 -28.47 8.86 -10.43
CA ASN A 124 -28.89 10.19 -9.97
C ASN A 124 -28.29 11.33 -10.83
N GLY A 125 -28.36 11.22 -12.16
CA GLY A 125 -27.75 12.20 -13.07
C GLY A 125 -26.20 12.26 -13.07
N GLU A 126 -25.51 11.42 -12.29
CA GLU A 126 -24.05 11.38 -12.23
C GLU A 126 -23.47 10.12 -12.89
N VAL A 127 -22.30 10.25 -13.51
CA VAL A 127 -21.59 9.12 -14.13
C VAL A 127 -20.78 8.36 -13.09
N TYR A 128 -21.01 7.05 -13.02
CA TYR A 128 -20.25 6.10 -12.23
C TYR A 128 -19.50 5.14 -13.14
N TYR A 129 -18.43 4.56 -12.62
CA TYR A 129 -17.66 3.52 -13.31
C TYR A 129 -17.39 2.33 -12.39
N ARG A 130 -17.37 1.13 -12.96
CA ARG A 130 -16.85 -0.10 -12.33
C ARG A 130 -15.47 -0.41 -12.88
N ARG A 131 -14.62 -0.97 -12.04
CA ARG A 131 -13.24 -1.33 -12.41
C ARG A 131 -13.21 -2.68 -13.12
N SER A 132 -12.14 -2.93 -13.88
CA SER A 132 -11.95 -4.24 -14.52
C SER A 132 -11.77 -5.31 -13.43
N PRO A 133 -12.61 -6.37 -13.39
CA PRO A 133 -12.47 -7.45 -12.42
C PRO A 133 -11.10 -8.15 -12.53
N ALA A 134 -10.58 -8.30 -13.75
CA ALA A 134 -9.27 -8.91 -13.99
C ALA A 134 -8.14 -8.11 -13.31
N ILE A 135 -8.13 -6.79 -13.49
CA ILE A 135 -7.13 -5.92 -12.86
C ILE A 135 -7.30 -5.87 -11.34
N LEU A 136 -8.54 -5.94 -10.85
CA LEU A 136 -8.81 -6.02 -9.42
C LEU A 136 -8.23 -7.31 -8.80
N ILE A 137 -8.42 -8.46 -9.45
CA ILE A 137 -7.90 -9.77 -9.02
C ILE A 137 -6.38 -9.78 -9.04
N ILE A 138 -5.76 -9.34 -10.14
CA ILE A 138 -4.29 -9.29 -10.24
C ILE A 138 -3.72 -8.37 -9.17
N TRP A 139 -4.31 -7.18 -8.99
CA TRP A 139 -3.89 -6.28 -7.92
C TRP A 139 -3.98 -6.93 -6.54
N LEU A 140 -5.07 -7.65 -6.27
CA LEU A 140 -5.28 -8.31 -4.98
C LEU A 140 -4.22 -9.39 -4.74
N ALA A 141 -3.98 -10.24 -5.74
CA ALA A 141 -2.93 -11.25 -5.69
C ALA A 141 -1.55 -10.62 -5.47
N SER A 142 -1.21 -9.56 -6.21
CA SER A 142 0.03 -8.80 -6.07
C SER A 142 0.16 -8.09 -4.72
N TYR A 143 -0.95 -7.64 -4.11
CA TYR A 143 -0.92 -7.01 -2.80
C TYR A 143 -0.71 -8.04 -1.68
N VAL A 144 -1.47 -9.13 -1.70
CA VAL A 144 -1.35 -10.21 -0.71
C VAL A 144 0.02 -10.88 -0.78
N SER A 145 0.51 -11.19 -1.99
CA SER A 145 1.84 -11.79 -2.16
C SER A 145 2.95 -10.90 -1.59
N ARG A 146 2.91 -9.58 -1.83
CA ARG A 146 3.88 -8.65 -1.25
C ARG A 146 3.87 -8.66 0.27
N ILE A 147 2.69 -8.58 0.89
CA ILE A 147 2.57 -8.64 2.36
C ILE A 147 3.14 -9.96 2.89
N LEU A 148 2.79 -11.09 2.27
CA LEU A 148 3.30 -12.39 2.70
C LEU A 148 4.83 -12.46 2.58
N LEU A 149 5.39 -11.98 1.47
CA LEU A 149 6.84 -11.97 1.25
C LEU A 149 7.58 -11.06 2.24
N GLU A 150 7.07 -9.86 2.49
CA GLU A 150 7.65 -8.90 3.45
C GLU A 150 7.58 -9.43 4.89
N VAL A 151 6.49 -10.09 5.28
CA VAL A 151 6.31 -10.61 6.64
C VAL A 151 7.14 -11.89 6.86
N LEU A 152 7.17 -12.79 5.89
CA LEU A 152 7.90 -14.06 6.03
C LEU A 152 9.41 -13.88 5.90
N TYR A 153 9.87 -12.86 5.16
CA TYR A 153 11.29 -12.67 4.86
C TYR A 153 11.74 -11.19 4.95
N PRO A 154 11.58 -10.52 6.10
CA PRO A 154 11.78 -9.08 6.25
C PRO A 154 13.21 -8.60 6.00
N THR A 155 14.22 -9.47 6.12
CA THR A 155 15.64 -9.14 5.97
C THR A 155 16.26 -9.63 4.66
N ASN A 156 15.49 -10.33 3.81
CA ASN A 156 16.00 -10.93 2.59
C ASN A 156 15.96 -9.93 1.43
N ARG A 157 17.13 -9.48 0.96
CA ARG A 157 17.25 -8.50 -0.13
C ARG A 157 16.70 -8.99 -1.47
N THR A 158 16.89 -10.26 -1.80
CA THR A 158 16.35 -10.83 -3.05
C THR A 158 14.83 -10.81 -3.05
N ILE A 159 14.21 -11.03 -1.89
CA ILE A 159 12.76 -10.98 -1.73
C ILE A 159 12.26 -9.54 -1.74
N ALA A 160 12.97 -8.60 -1.11
CA ALA A 160 12.66 -7.18 -1.22
C ALA A 160 12.68 -6.70 -2.68
N PHE A 161 13.68 -7.12 -3.46
CA PHE A 161 13.74 -6.85 -4.90
C PHE A 161 12.55 -7.45 -5.66
N ALA A 162 12.18 -8.70 -5.36
CA ALA A 162 11.00 -9.32 -5.98
C ALA A 162 9.70 -8.56 -5.65
N VAL A 163 9.56 -8.07 -4.42
CA VAL A 163 8.43 -7.23 -3.99
C VAL A 163 8.39 -5.92 -4.79
N ASP A 164 9.55 -5.28 -5.01
CA ASP A 164 9.68 -4.06 -5.81
C ASP A 164 9.31 -4.29 -7.28
N VAL A 165 9.73 -5.42 -7.86
CA VAL A 165 9.34 -5.87 -9.20
C VAL A 165 7.81 -6.03 -9.31
N VAL A 166 7.19 -6.69 -8.33
CA VAL A 166 5.73 -6.86 -8.28
C VAL A 166 5.03 -5.51 -8.14
N LEU A 167 5.57 -4.60 -7.31
CA LEU A 167 5.04 -3.26 -7.12
C LEU A 167 5.09 -2.44 -8.43
N ALA A 168 6.23 -2.41 -9.12
CA ALA A 168 6.41 -1.69 -10.37
C ALA A 168 5.48 -2.21 -11.49
N LEU A 169 5.37 -3.54 -11.65
CA LEU A 169 4.43 -4.15 -12.59
C LEU A 169 2.98 -3.78 -12.26
N THR A 170 2.60 -3.85 -10.98
CA THR A 170 1.24 -3.51 -10.53
C THR A 170 0.94 -2.03 -10.74
N ALA A 171 1.91 -1.14 -10.52
CA ALA A 171 1.79 0.29 -10.81
C ALA A 171 1.50 0.52 -12.29
N GLY A 172 2.30 -0.09 -13.17
CA GLY A 172 2.06 -0.10 -14.62
C GLY A 172 0.66 -0.57 -14.96
N LEU A 173 0.24 -1.72 -14.44
CA LEU A 173 -1.07 -2.31 -14.70
C LEU A 173 -2.22 -1.33 -14.39
N ILE A 174 -2.15 -0.66 -13.23
CA ILE A 174 -3.16 0.32 -12.81
C ILE A 174 -3.14 1.57 -13.71
N ILE A 175 -1.97 1.98 -14.22
CA ILE A 175 -1.88 3.07 -15.22
C ILE A 175 -2.65 2.67 -16.49
N GLY A 176 -2.43 1.46 -17.00
CA GLY A 176 -3.15 0.96 -18.17
C GLY A 176 -4.67 0.95 -17.99
N GLU A 177 -5.15 0.53 -16.80
CA GLU A 177 -6.57 0.62 -16.43
C GLU A 177 -7.08 2.07 -16.45
N ALA A 178 -6.32 3.00 -15.87
CA ALA A 178 -6.70 4.40 -15.79
C ALA A 178 -6.83 5.04 -17.17
N VAL A 179 -5.96 4.67 -18.11
CA VAL A 179 -6.06 5.11 -19.51
C VAL A 179 -7.37 4.64 -20.15
N HIS A 180 -7.73 3.36 -19.97
CA HIS A 180 -9.04 2.85 -20.45
C HIS A 180 -10.23 3.57 -19.82
N LEU A 181 -10.17 3.88 -18.52
CA LEU A 181 -11.22 4.65 -17.85
C LEU A 181 -11.38 6.04 -18.46
N ILE A 182 -10.27 6.72 -18.76
CA ILE A 182 -10.31 8.07 -19.34
C ILE A 182 -10.80 8.03 -20.79
N GLN A 183 -10.34 7.07 -21.58
CA GLN A 183 -10.78 6.89 -22.97
C GLN A 183 -12.25 6.47 -23.05
N GLY A 184 -12.66 5.47 -22.27
CA GLY A 184 -14.04 4.97 -22.22
C GLY A 184 -15.04 6.05 -21.78
N ARG A 185 -14.63 6.96 -20.88
CA ARG A 185 -15.50 8.10 -20.51
C ARG A 185 -15.82 9.01 -21.70
N ARG A 186 -14.86 9.23 -22.62
CA ARG A 186 -15.05 10.10 -23.80
C ARG A 186 -16.05 9.48 -24.79
N SER A 187 -16.07 8.16 -24.89
CA SER A 187 -17.00 7.42 -25.76
C SER A 187 -18.37 7.18 -25.12
N PHE A 188 -18.52 7.40 -23.81
CA PHE A 188 -19.77 7.17 -23.10
C PHE A 188 -20.78 8.29 -23.35
N ASN A 189 -21.78 8.00 -24.19
CA ASN A 189 -22.96 8.81 -24.39
C ASN A 189 -24.08 8.30 -23.47
N PRO A 190 -24.50 9.05 -22.43
CA PRO A 190 -25.58 8.61 -21.55
C PRO A 190 -26.88 8.54 -22.36
N ALA A 191 -27.56 7.40 -22.33
CA ALA A 191 -28.94 7.34 -22.80
C ALA A 191 -29.79 8.32 -21.98
N PRO A 192 -30.79 9.00 -22.59
CA PRO A 192 -31.67 9.88 -21.85
C PRO A 192 -32.32 9.11 -20.70
N GLU A 193 -32.15 9.64 -19.48
CA GLU A 193 -32.74 9.07 -18.27
C GLU A 193 -34.26 8.99 -18.48
N LYS A 194 -34.83 7.78 -18.38
CA LYS A 194 -36.28 7.59 -18.53
C LYS A 194 -36.97 8.39 -17.42
N GLU A 195 -37.94 9.23 -17.77
CA GLU A 195 -38.64 10.11 -16.82
C GLU A 195 -39.25 9.36 -15.63
N GLU A 196 -39.59 8.07 -15.80
CA GLU A 196 -40.11 7.20 -14.74
C GLU A 196 -39.21 7.12 -13.50
N ASP A 197 -37.88 7.19 -13.66
CA ASP A 197 -36.93 7.11 -12.53
C ASP A 197 -36.87 8.40 -11.70
N ARG A 198 -37.33 9.55 -12.23
CA ARG A 198 -37.35 10.83 -11.50
C ARG A 198 -38.47 10.90 -10.46
N PHE A 199 -39.55 10.16 -10.67
CA PHE A 199 -40.74 10.24 -9.81
C PHE A 199 -40.63 9.39 -8.53
N VAL A 200 -39.71 8.44 -8.47
CA VAL A 200 -39.52 7.56 -7.30
C VAL A 200 -38.76 8.25 -6.16
N ILE A 201 -38.08 9.37 -6.41
CA ILE A 201 -37.24 10.05 -5.41
C ILE A 201 -38.03 11.06 -4.56
N ASN A 202 -39.25 11.42 -4.95
CA ASN A 202 -40.07 12.45 -4.27
C ASN A 202 -41.30 11.89 -3.50
N GLN A 203 -41.30 10.61 -3.10
CA GLN A 203 -42.30 10.03 -2.20
C GLN A 203 -41.64 9.53 -0.91
#